data_AF-A0A810CXF3-F1
#
_entry.id   AF-A0A810CXF3-F1
#
_cell.length_a   1.000
_cell.length_b   1.000
_cell.length_c   1.000
_cell.angle_alpha   90.00
_cell.angle_beta   90.00
_cell.angle_gamma   90.00
#
_symmetry.space_group_name_H-M   'P 1'
#
loop_
_entity.id
_entity.type
_entity.pdbx_description
1 polymer ?
#
loop_
_entity_poly.entity_id
_entity_poly.type
_entity_poly.pdbx_seq_one_letter_code
_entity_poly.pdbx_strand_id
1 'polypeptide(L)'
;MLVIAVWQGLVSFGFAPAVLLPPPGFVFSRLLQQLVTWTFQQEIAATLIRLFAGFAIAVVLGVSIGIAAAASPAIDAVVRPIVRVLAPLPKVALYPALLLLLGFGHGSKITLVAADALFPILLSTYYGASTVEQKLIWSAMAAGTPRYEVLFKVVLPAAMPSILTGCRIGLVISCIVVFLAEMITSTDGLGHALVTAARTFQAVDMFVPLITISLLGLILNALLGVVRSYLLRGFPEA
;
A
#
# COMPACT_ATOMS: atom_id res chain seq x y z
N MET A 1 -8.54 21.28 -11.53
CA MET A 1 -9.40 22.11 -12.40
C MET A 1 -9.31 21.69 -13.86
N LEU A 2 -8.14 21.68 -14.50
CA LEU A 2 -7.98 21.22 -15.90
C LEU A 2 -8.54 19.80 -16.15
N VAL A 3 -8.26 18.83 -15.28
CA VAL A 3 -8.75 17.43 -15.46
C VAL A 3 -10.27 17.34 -15.44
N ILE A 4 -10.94 18.10 -14.55
CA ILE A 4 -12.40 18.13 -14.44
C ILE A 4 -13.01 18.85 -15.65
N ALA A 5 -12.40 19.94 -16.11
CA ALA A 5 -12.86 20.68 -17.29
C ALA A 5 -12.68 19.85 -18.58
N VAL A 6 -11.60 19.09 -18.71
CA VAL A 6 -11.37 18.17 -19.84
C VAL A 6 -12.35 17.00 -19.80
N TRP A 7 -12.63 16.42 -18.62
CA TRP A 7 -13.64 15.36 -18.47
C TRP A 7 -15.04 15.88 -18.80
N GLN A 8 -15.43 17.02 -18.23
CA GLN A 8 -16.70 17.68 -18.55
C GLN A 8 -16.79 18.00 -20.04
N GLY A 9 -15.70 18.52 -20.64
CA GLY A 9 -15.62 18.79 -22.08
C GLY A 9 -15.82 17.55 -22.93
N LEU A 10 -15.07 16.48 -22.69
CA LEU A 10 -15.16 15.22 -23.45
C LEU A 10 -16.57 14.60 -23.42
N VAL A 11 -17.27 14.71 -22.29
CA VAL A 11 -18.67 14.25 -22.15
C VAL A 11 -19.64 15.20 -22.87
N SER A 12 -19.45 16.52 -22.72
CA SER A 12 -20.33 17.54 -23.30
C SER A 12 -20.25 17.61 -24.83
N PHE A 13 -19.07 17.31 -25.39
CA PHE A 13 -18.83 17.29 -26.84
C PHE A 13 -19.22 15.96 -27.52
N GLY A 14 -19.77 14.99 -26.78
CA GLY A 14 -20.31 13.75 -27.37
C GLY A 14 -19.27 12.73 -27.84
N PHE A 15 -17.99 12.89 -27.48
CA PHE A 15 -16.92 11.96 -27.84
C PHE A 15 -16.95 10.63 -27.06
N ALA A 16 -17.72 10.57 -25.96
CA ALA A 16 -17.95 9.36 -25.18
C ALA A 16 -19.46 9.20 -24.90
N PRO A 17 -20.06 8.01 -25.12
CA PRO A 17 -21.43 7.77 -24.70
C PRO A 17 -21.58 8.00 -23.19
N ALA A 18 -22.61 8.73 -22.76
CA ALA A 18 -22.88 8.97 -21.33
C ALA A 18 -23.09 7.65 -20.54
N VAL A 19 -23.38 6.55 -21.25
CA VAL A 19 -23.43 5.18 -20.75
C VAL A 19 -22.05 4.63 -20.41
N LEU A 20 -20.98 5.10 -21.05
CA LEU A 20 -19.59 4.69 -20.78
C LEU A 20 -18.85 5.68 -19.87
N LEU A 21 -19.19 6.97 -19.96
CA LEU A 21 -18.50 8.03 -19.21
C LEU A 21 -19.53 9.02 -18.62
N PRO A 22 -20.12 8.69 -17.45
CA PRO A 22 -21.14 9.51 -16.83
C PRO A 22 -20.57 10.88 -16.40
N PRO A 23 -21.39 11.94 -16.39
CA PRO A 23 -20.91 13.26 -16.01
C PRO A 23 -20.45 13.27 -14.54
N PRO A 24 -19.35 13.98 -14.21
CA PRO A 24 -18.75 13.95 -12.88
C PRO A 24 -19.71 14.40 -11.76
N GLY A 25 -20.65 15.30 -12.06
CA GLY A 25 -21.68 15.73 -11.13
C GLY A 25 -22.63 14.60 -10.69
N PHE A 26 -23.03 13.73 -11.62
CA PHE A 26 -23.88 12.57 -11.30
C PHE A 26 -23.13 11.56 -10.45
N VAL A 27 -21.88 11.28 -10.79
CA VAL A 27 -21.02 10.38 -9.99
C VAL A 27 -20.86 10.90 -8.56
N PHE A 28 -20.64 12.21 -8.39
CA PHE A 28 -20.50 12.80 -7.05
C PHE A 28 -21.79 12.71 -6.23
N SER A 29 -22.94 13.02 -6.83
CA SER A 29 -24.24 12.86 -6.15
C SER A 29 -24.51 11.40 -5.75
N ARG A 30 -24.14 10.46 -6.62
CA ARG A 30 -24.33 9.03 -6.38
C ARG A 30 -23.41 8.50 -5.29
N LEU A 31 -22.17 8.97 -5.27
CA LEU A 31 -21.21 8.70 -4.21
C LEU A 31 -21.74 9.19 -2.86
N LEU A 32 -22.27 10.41 -2.76
CA LEU A 32 -22.87 10.91 -1.51
C LEU A 32 -24.06 10.07 -1.06
N GLN A 33 -24.92 9.61 -1.98
CA GLN A 33 -26.03 8.72 -1.65
C GLN A 33 -25.55 7.35 -1.14
N GLN A 34 -24.58 6.75 -1.83
CA GLN A 34 -24.06 5.43 -1.45
C GLN A 34 -23.25 5.47 -0.16
N LEU A 35 -22.49 6.54 0.10
CA LEU A 35 -21.68 6.68 1.32
C LEU A 35 -22.49 6.60 2.63
N VAL A 36 -23.75 7.03 2.61
CA VAL A 36 -24.64 6.98 3.78
C VAL A 36 -25.27 5.58 3.95
N THR A 37 -25.20 4.73 2.92
CA THR A 37 -25.79 3.40 2.96
C THR A 37 -24.92 2.43 3.75
N TRP A 38 -25.55 1.68 4.66
CA TRP A 38 -24.86 0.69 5.50
C TRP A 38 -24.09 -0.36 4.70
N THR A 39 -24.65 -0.83 3.59
CA THR A 39 -24.00 -1.82 2.71
C THR A 39 -22.68 -1.29 2.17
N PHE A 40 -22.64 -0.07 1.63
CA PHE A 40 -21.41 0.50 1.08
C PHE A 40 -20.35 0.77 2.16
N GLN A 41 -20.77 1.13 3.38
CA GLN A 41 -19.86 1.27 4.52
C GLN A 41 -19.22 -0.08 4.91
N GLN A 42 -19.96 -1.19 4.80
CA GLN A 42 -19.40 -2.53 4.99
C GLN A 42 -18.38 -2.89 3.91
N GLU A 43 -18.64 -2.53 2.64
CA GLU A 43 -17.67 -2.72 1.55
C GLU A 43 -16.36 -1.95 1.83
N ILE A 44 -16.45 -0.69 2.26
CA ILE A 44 -15.29 0.12 2.66
C ILE A 44 -14.54 -0.52 3.83
N ALA A 45 -15.26 -0.94 4.87
CA ALA A 45 -14.68 -1.54 6.07
C ALA A 45 -13.94 -2.85 5.74
N ALA A 46 -14.53 -3.70 4.90
CA ALA A 46 -13.91 -4.95 4.46
C ALA A 46 -12.58 -4.68 3.74
N THR A 47 -12.54 -3.72 2.82
CA THR A 47 -11.32 -3.32 2.11
C THR A 47 -10.27 -2.76 3.08
N LEU A 48 -10.65 -1.89 4.00
CA LEU A 48 -9.73 -1.31 4.98
C LEU A 48 -9.13 -2.36 5.92
N ILE A 49 -9.94 -3.31 6.41
CA ILE A 49 -9.44 -4.39 7.28
C ILE A 49 -8.38 -5.22 6.54
N ARG A 50 -8.64 -5.60 5.29
CA ARG A 50 -7.70 -6.38 4.48
C ARG A 50 -6.43 -5.60 4.18
N LEU A 51 -6.58 -4.33 3.82
CA LEU A 51 -5.47 -3.41 3.55
C LEU A 51 -4.57 -3.29 4.78
N PHE A 52 -5.13 -2.93 5.93
CA PHE A 52 -4.34 -2.72 7.16
C PHE A 52 -3.74 -4.02 7.70
N ALA A 53 -4.47 -5.14 7.64
CA ALA A 53 -3.93 -6.43 8.06
C ALA A 53 -2.72 -6.83 7.18
N GLY A 54 -2.86 -6.77 5.85
CA GLY A 54 -1.77 -7.11 4.94
C GLY A 54 -0.60 -6.14 5.05
N PHE A 55 -0.87 -4.85 5.13
CA PHE A 55 0.14 -3.81 5.30
C PHE A 55 0.89 -3.95 6.63
N ALA A 56 0.21 -4.22 7.74
CA ALA A 56 0.86 -4.42 9.04
C ALA A 56 1.82 -5.62 9.01
N ILE A 57 1.40 -6.74 8.40
CA ILE A 57 2.25 -7.92 8.20
C ILE A 57 3.48 -7.54 7.36
N ALA A 58 3.29 -6.81 6.27
CA ALA A 58 4.37 -6.35 5.40
C ALA A 58 5.36 -5.42 6.11
N VAL A 59 4.87 -4.51 6.97
CA VAL A 59 5.71 -3.61 7.77
C VAL A 59 6.55 -4.42 8.77
N VAL A 60 5.91 -5.30 9.54
CA VAL A 60 6.62 -6.10 10.55
C VAL A 60 7.69 -6.98 9.89
N LEU A 61 7.33 -7.72 8.85
CA LEU A 61 8.27 -8.62 8.16
C LEU A 61 9.32 -7.85 7.35
N GLY A 62 8.92 -6.80 6.64
CA GLY A 62 9.81 -6.03 5.78
C GLY A 62 10.86 -5.27 6.59
N VAL A 63 10.45 -4.64 7.68
CA VAL A 63 11.37 -3.93 8.58
C VAL A 63 12.30 -4.91 9.29
N SER A 64 11.77 -6.00 9.85
CA SER A 64 12.60 -6.98 10.57
C SER A 64 13.62 -7.66 9.66
N ILE A 65 13.21 -8.15 8.48
CA ILE A 65 14.11 -8.79 7.51
C ILE A 65 15.10 -7.76 6.94
N GLY A 66 14.65 -6.55 6.61
CA GLY A 66 15.51 -5.50 6.05
C GLY A 66 16.62 -5.07 7.01
N ILE A 67 16.29 -4.90 8.30
CA ILE A 67 17.28 -4.58 9.34
C ILE A 67 18.22 -5.77 9.58
N ALA A 68 17.68 -6.99 9.67
CA ALA A 68 18.48 -8.19 9.89
C ALA A 68 19.48 -8.43 8.74
N ALA A 69 19.06 -8.21 7.50
CA ALA A 69 19.92 -8.28 6.32
C ALA A 69 21.00 -7.19 6.33
N ALA A 70 20.67 -5.96 6.74
CA ALA A 70 21.66 -4.89 6.85
C ALA A 70 22.70 -5.14 7.97
N ALA A 71 22.29 -5.81 9.06
CA ALA A 71 23.16 -6.06 10.22
C ALA A 71 24.04 -7.31 10.06
N SER A 72 23.63 -8.30 9.26
CA SER A 72 24.31 -9.60 9.15
C SER A 72 24.66 -9.94 7.70
N PRO A 73 25.96 -10.05 7.35
CA PRO A 73 26.39 -10.47 6.02
C PRO A 73 25.86 -11.85 5.60
N ALA A 74 25.65 -12.75 6.56
CA ALA A 74 25.09 -14.07 6.30
C ALA A 74 23.60 -13.99 5.90
N ILE A 75 22.83 -13.11 6.53
CA ILE A 75 21.42 -12.89 6.18
C ILE A 75 21.34 -12.15 4.84
N ASP A 76 22.19 -11.15 4.61
CA ASP A 76 22.28 -10.43 3.33
C ASP A 76 22.54 -11.38 2.16
N ALA A 77 23.47 -12.33 2.32
CA ALA A 77 23.81 -13.32 1.29
C ALA A 77 22.62 -14.20 0.88
N VAL A 78 21.67 -14.44 1.78
CA VAL A 78 20.44 -15.22 1.51
C VAL A 78 19.32 -14.32 0.97
N VAL A 79 19.12 -13.14 1.57
CA VAL A 79 18.01 -12.24 1.22
C VAL A 79 18.23 -11.59 -0.15
N ARG A 80 19.46 -11.16 -0.49
CA ARG A 80 19.77 -10.53 -1.79
C ARG A 80 19.31 -11.33 -3.01
N PRO A 81 19.68 -12.61 -3.18
CA PRO A 81 19.26 -13.37 -4.35
C PRO A 81 17.75 -13.59 -4.40
N ILE A 82 17.12 -13.86 -3.25
CA ILE A 82 15.67 -14.03 -3.13
C ILE A 82 14.95 -12.75 -3.60
N VAL A 83 15.38 -11.59 -3.11
CA VAL A 83 14.79 -10.31 -3.50
C VAL A 83 15.05 -10.01 -4.97
N ARG A 84 16.24 -10.31 -5.50
CA ARG A 84 16.57 -10.10 -6.91
C ARG A 84 15.71 -10.91 -7.86
N VAL A 85 15.37 -12.15 -7.49
CA VAL A 85 14.52 -13.05 -8.29
C VAL A 85 13.03 -12.70 -8.13
N LEU A 86 12.58 -12.37 -6.92
CA LEU A 86 11.17 -12.07 -6.64
C LEU A 86 10.76 -10.62 -6.93
N ALA A 87 11.71 -9.69 -7.03
CA ALA A 87 11.42 -8.29 -7.37
C ALA A 87 10.67 -8.14 -8.71
N PRO A 88 11.13 -8.71 -9.84
CA PRO A 88 10.45 -8.58 -11.13
C PRO A 88 9.20 -9.45 -11.26
N LEU A 89 8.96 -10.39 -10.34
CA LEU A 89 7.80 -11.28 -10.42
C LEU A 89 6.51 -10.50 -10.14
N PRO A 90 5.52 -10.54 -11.07
CA PRO A 90 4.21 -9.94 -10.85
C PRO A 90 3.47 -10.77 -9.81
N LYS A 91 3.50 -10.35 -8.55
CA LYS A 91 2.92 -11.08 -7.41
C LYS A 91 1.41 -11.25 -7.55
N VAL A 92 0.75 -10.31 -8.22
CA VAL A 92 -0.67 -10.41 -8.62
C VAL A 92 -0.96 -11.71 -9.41
N ALA A 93 -0.02 -12.22 -10.21
CA ALA A 93 -0.18 -13.48 -10.94
C ALA A 93 -0.24 -14.72 -10.02
N LEU A 94 0.19 -14.59 -8.76
CA LEU A 94 0.09 -15.65 -7.75
C LEU A 94 -1.29 -15.72 -7.11
N TYR A 95 -2.18 -14.74 -7.35
CA TYR A 95 -3.48 -14.69 -6.69
C TYR A 95 -4.34 -15.96 -6.86
N PRO A 96 -4.44 -16.58 -8.06
CA PRO A 96 -5.18 -17.83 -8.20
C PRO A 96 -4.62 -18.97 -7.33
N ALA A 97 -3.29 -19.08 -7.21
CA ALA A 97 -2.67 -20.07 -6.33
C ALA A 97 -2.96 -19.78 -4.85
N LEU A 98 -2.95 -18.51 -4.45
CA LEU A 98 -3.34 -18.10 -3.09
C LEU A 98 -4.80 -18.41 -2.79
N LEU A 99 -5.71 -18.29 -3.76
CA LEU A 99 -7.10 -18.69 -3.61
C LEU A 99 -7.24 -20.20 -3.38
N LEU A 100 -6.48 -21.02 -4.09
CA LEU A 100 -6.50 -22.48 -3.90
C LEU A 100 -5.96 -22.89 -2.52
N LEU A 101 -4.94 -22.19 -2.02
CA LEU A 101 -4.29 -22.52 -0.76
C LEU A 101 -5.02 -21.96 0.48
N LEU A 102 -5.50 -20.72 0.40
CA LEU A 102 -6.04 -19.96 1.54
C LEU A 102 -7.55 -19.74 1.43
N GLY A 103 -8.17 -20.15 0.32
CA GLY A 103 -9.59 -20.01 0.07
C GLY A 103 -10.02 -18.61 -0.37
N PHE A 104 -11.35 -18.45 -0.45
CA PHE A 104 -12.06 -17.28 -0.97
C PHE A 104 -12.26 -16.15 0.06
N GLY A 105 -11.89 -16.40 1.32
CA GLY A 105 -12.09 -15.47 2.43
C GLY A 105 -11.13 -14.27 2.43
N HIS A 106 -10.77 -13.79 3.61
CA HIS A 106 -9.85 -12.65 3.75
C HIS A 106 -8.37 -13.05 3.59
N GLY A 107 -8.00 -14.31 3.89
CA GLY A 107 -6.61 -14.76 3.97
C GLY A 107 -5.83 -14.62 2.67
N SER A 108 -6.41 -15.00 1.54
CA SER A 108 -5.78 -14.89 0.21
C SER A 108 -5.49 -13.44 -0.18
N LYS A 109 -6.47 -12.53 0.03
CA LYS A 109 -6.35 -11.10 -0.25
C LYS A 109 -5.31 -10.43 0.65
N ILE A 110 -5.36 -10.71 1.96
CA ILE A 110 -4.40 -10.19 2.95
C ILE A 110 -2.97 -10.63 2.59
N THR A 111 -2.80 -11.91 2.23
CA THR A 111 -1.49 -12.46 1.86
C THR A 111 -0.94 -11.82 0.59
N LEU A 112 -1.80 -11.58 -0.40
CA LEU A 112 -1.39 -10.88 -1.62
C LEU A 112 -0.94 -9.45 -1.31
N VAL A 113 -1.75 -8.70 -0.54
CA VAL A 113 -1.42 -7.34 -0.10
C VAL A 113 -0.09 -7.31 0.66
N ALA A 114 0.10 -8.27 1.57
CA ALA A 114 1.34 -8.39 2.33
C ALA A 114 2.54 -8.68 1.42
N ALA A 115 2.41 -9.62 0.48
CA ALA A 115 3.48 -10.00 -0.44
C ALA A 115 3.92 -8.82 -1.34
N ASP A 116 2.97 -8.03 -1.85
CA ASP A 116 3.27 -6.87 -2.70
C ASP A 116 3.86 -5.70 -1.91
N ALA A 117 3.33 -5.40 -0.72
CA ALA A 117 3.84 -4.31 0.12
C ALA A 117 5.17 -4.62 0.81
N LEU A 118 5.48 -5.90 1.02
CA LEU A 118 6.70 -6.35 1.71
C LEU A 118 7.98 -5.85 1.02
N PHE A 119 8.04 -5.94 -0.30
CA PHE A 119 9.25 -5.65 -1.08
C PHE A 119 9.74 -4.20 -1.00
N PRO A 120 8.90 -3.17 -1.28
CA PRO A 120 9.34 -1.79 -1.14
C PRO A 120 9.72 -1.43 0.29
N ILE A 121 9.03 -1.97 1.29
CA ILE A 121 9.35 -1.76 2.71
C ILE A 121 10.70 -2.40 3.05
N LEU A 122 10.91 -3.66 2.70
CA LEU A 122 12.14 -4.39 2.93
C LEU A 122 13.33 -3.70 2.27
N LEU A 123 13.21 -3.36 0.98
CA LEU A 123 14.29 -2.71 0.23
C LEU A 123 14.62 -1.34 0.81
N SER A 124 13.62 -0.50 1.08
CA SER A 124 13.87 0.84 1.64
C SER A 124 14.47 0.76 3.04
N THR A 125 14.06 -0.22 3.84
CA THR A 125 14.65 -0.51 5.16
C THR A 125 16.11 -0.94 5.02
N TYR A 126 16.39 -1.91 4.16
CA TYR A 126 17.74 -2.43 3.92
C TYR A 126 18.69 -1.33 3.44
N TYR A 127 18.28 -0.54 2.43
CA TYR A 127 19.09 0.56 1.93
C TYR A 127 19.25 1.68 2.97
N GLY A 128 18.20 2.00 3.73
CA GLY A 128 18.29 2.96 4.82
C GLY A 128 19.26 2.54 5.93
N ALA A 129 19.24 1.26 6.31
CA ALA A 129 20.11 0.73 7.36
C ALA A 129 21.56 0.55 6.90
N SER A 130 21.79 0.16 5.63
CA SER A 130 23.14 -0.04 5.07
C SER A 130 23.86 1.25 4.70
N THR A 131 23.14 2.37 4.54
CA THR A 131 23.72 3.70 4.25
C THR A 131 24.08 4.51 5.49
N VAL A 132 23.82 3.98 6.69
CA VAL A 132 24.19 4.65 7.94
C VAL A 132 25.71 4.81 8.02
N GLU A 133 26.16 6.04 8.31
CA GLU A 133 27.59 6.36 8.38
C GLU A 133 28.31 5.46 9.37
N GLN A 134 29.37 4.79 8.89
CA GLN A 134 30.17 3.88 9.71
C GLN A 134 30.80 4.59 10.92
N LYS A 135 31.04 5.90 10.82
CA LYS A 135 31.55 6.74 11.92
C LYS A 135 30.58 6.80 13.11
N LEU A 136 29.27 6.88 12.87
CA LEU A 136 28.25 6.87 13.94
C LEU A 136 28.26 5.53 14.68
N ILE A 137 28.38 4.43 13.93
CA ILE A 137 28.46 3.07 14.44
C ILE A 137 29.73 2.89 15.29
N TRP A 138 30.90 3.30 14.78
CA TRP A 138 32.17 3.24 15.51
C TRP A 138 32.17 4.09 16.77
N SER A 139 31.61 5.31 16.71
CA SER A 139 31.50 6.18 17.89
C SER A 139 30.64 5.55 18.99
N ALA A 140 29.51 4.93 18.63
CA ALA A 140 28.65 4.25 19.61
C ALA A 140 29.34 3.02 20.23
N MET A 141 30.05 2.23 19.42
CA MET A 141 30.82 1.09 19.93
C MET A 141 31.98 1.52 20.83
N ALA A 142 32.68 2.61 20.48
CA ALA A 142 33.75 3.17 21.32
C ALA A 142 33.23 3.70 22.67
N ALA A 143 31.98 4.17 22.70
CA ALA A 143 31.28 4.55 23.93
C ALA A 143 30.77 3.36 24.75
N GLY A 144 31.10 2.11 24.36
CA GLY A 144 30.73 0.89 25.09
C GLY A 144 29.35 0.32 24.72
N THR A 145 28.71 0.81 23.65
CA THR A 145 27.41 0.30 23.21
C THR A 145 27.59 -1.06 22.50
N PRO A 146 26.97 -2.15 22.98
CA PRO A 146 27.09 -3.45 22.34
C PRO A 146 26.39 -3.47 20.98
N ARG A 147 26.84 -4.34 20.06
CA ARG A 147 26.36 -4.37 18.65
C ARG A 147 24.85 -4.43 18.47
N TYR A 148 24.15 -5.17 19.35
CA TYR A 148 22.69 -5.27 19.29
C TYR A 148 22.02 -3.95 19.69
N GLU A 149 22.56 -3.21 20.66
CA GLU A 149 22.05 -1.88 21.04
C GLU A 149 22.37 -0.83 19.98
N VAL A 150 23.51 -0.93 19.28
CA VAL A 150 23.83 -0.03 18.16
C VAL A 150 22.77 -0.14 17.06
N LEU A 151 22.24 -1.34 16.82
CA LEU A 151 21.17 -1.54 15.85
C LEU A 151 19.91 -0.74 16.21
N PHE A 152 19.47 -0.80 17.46
CA PHE A 152 18.24 -0.13 17.89
C PHE A 152 18.42 1.36 18.23
N LYS A 153 19.61 1.77 18.68
CA LYS A 153 19.88 3.15 19.12
C LYS A 153 20.48 4.05 18.04
N VAL A 154 21.13 3.47 17.02
CA VAL A 154 21.81 4.24 15.97
C VAL A 154 21.23 3.91 14.61
N VAL A 155 21.25 2.63 14.21
CA VAL A 155 20.90 2.23 12.84
C VAL A 155 19.40 2.40 12.59
N LEU A 156 18.53 1.90 13.48
CA LEU A 156 17.08 1.98 13.32
C LEU A 156 16.57 3.44 13.28
N PRO A 157 16.98 4.35 14.19
CA PRO A 157 16.62 5.76 14.09
C PRO A 157 17.15 6.41 12.82
N ALA A 158 18.41 6.17 12.44
CA ALA A 158 19.00 6.75 11.23
C ALA A 158 18.31 6.24 9.94
N ALA A 159 17.85 4.99 9.92
CA ALA A 159 17.13 4.40 8.80
C ALA A 159 15.64 4.78 8.74
N MET A 160 15.08 5.39 9.80
CA MET A 160 13.66 5.69 9.93
C MET A 160 13.08 6.49 8.74
N PRO A 161 13.74 7.53 8.19
CA PRO A 161 13.23 8.24 7.01
C PRO A 161 13.04 7.33 5.79
N SER A 162 13.97 6.41 5.57
CA SER A 162 13.92 5.44 4.48
C SER A 162 12.87 4.36 4.72
N ILE A 163 12.74 3.87 5.95
CA ILE A 163 11.68 2.92 6.35
C ILE A 163 10.30 3.54 6.07
N LEU A 164 10.07 4.78 6.52
CA LEU A 164 8.81 5.50 6.29
C LEU A 164 8.53 5.75 4.82
N THR A 165 9.58 5.98 4.01
CA THR A 165 9.45 6.09 2.55
C THR A 165 9.03 4.76 1.93
N GLY A 166 9.60 3.64 2.37
CA GLY A 166 9.18 2.29 1.98
C GLY A 166 7.73 1.99 2.37
N CYS A 167 7.34 2.34 3.60
CA CYS A 167 5.96 2.23 4.08
C CYS A 167 4.99 3.04 3.23
N ARG A 168 5.37 4.24 2.80
CA ARG A 168 4.55 5.08 1.92
C ARG A 168 4.30 4.42 0.57
N ILE A 169 5.36 3.91 -0.05
CA ILE A 169 5.25 3.20 -1.34
C ILE A 169 4.42 1.92 -1.16
N GLY A 170 4.70 1.15 -0.11
CA GLY A 170 3.97 -0.08 0.23
C GLY A 170 2.48 0.17 0.44
N LEU A 171 2.10 1.26 1.13
CA LEU A 171 0.71 1.60 1.41
C LEU A 171 -0.08 1.91 0.12
N VAL A 172 0.52 2.65 -0.81
CA VAL A 172 -0.09 2.92 -2.13
C VAL A 172 -0.27 1.62 -2.91
N ILE A 173 0.75 0.75 -2.92
CA ILE A 173 0.67 -0.57 -3.56
C ILE A 173 -0.41 -1.43 -2.90
N SER A 174 -0.52 -1.44 -1.57
CA SER A 174 -1.57 -2.16 -0.84
C SER A 174 -2.97 -1.73 -1.26
N CYS A 175 -3.21 -0.42 -1.46
CA CYS A 175 -4.50 0.08 -1.95
C CYS A 175 -4.85 -0.47 -3.34
N ILE A 176 -3.86 -0.51 -4.24
CA ILE A 176 -4.06 -1.01 -5.61
C ILE A 176 -4.32 -2.52 -5.57
N VAL A 177 -3.50 -3.26 -4.84
CA VAL A 177 -3.53 -4.73 -4.81
C VAL A 177 -4.77 -5.27 -4.10
N VAL A 178 -5.20 -4.66 -2.99
CA VAL A 178 -6.44 -5.08 -2.31
C VAL A 178 -7.64 -4.90 -3.22
N PHE A 179 -7.70 -3.78 -3.95
CA PHE A 179 -8.78 -3.49 -4.88
C PHE A 179 -8.82 -4.49 -6.03
N LEU A 180 -7.65 -4.80 -6.63
CA LEU A 180 -7.55 -5.82 -7.68
C LEU A 180 -7.92 -7.22 -7.18
N ALA A 181 -7.48 -7.60 -5.99
CA ALA A 181 -7.82 -8.89 -5.39
C ALA A 181 -9.33 -9.03 -5.17
N GLU A 182 -9.98 -7.95 -4.73
CA GLU A 182 -11.42 -7.88 -4.53
C GLU A 182 -12.22 -7.97 -5.84
N MET A 183 -11.69 -7.43 -6.94
CA MET A 183 -12.32 -7.53 -8.26
C MET A 183 -12.33 -8.95 -8.81
N ILE A 184 -11.28 -9.74 -8.57
CA ILE A 184 -11.18 -11.08 -9.16
C ILE A 184 -12.19 -12.02 -8.50
N THR A 185 -12.14 -12.11 -7.17
CA THR A 185 -12.89 -13.09 -6.39
C THR A 185 -13.10 -12.57 -4.98
N SER A 186 -14.22 -11.88 -4.77
CA SER A 186 -14.66 -11.44 -3.45
C SER A 186 -16.18 -11.33 -3.39
N THR A 187 -16.73 -11.44 -2.20
CA THR A 187 -18.17 -11.30 -1.90
C THR A 187 -18.51 -9.93 -1.31
N ASP A 188 -17.48 -9.13 -1.01
CA ASP A 188 -17.49 -7.88 -0.28
C ASP A 188 -16.16 -7.12 -0.54
N GLY A 189 -16.09 -5.83 -0.25
CA GLY A 189 -15.03 -4.92 -0.63
C GLY A 189 -15.35 -4.00 -1.81
N LEU A 190 -14.69 -2.84 -1.86
CA LEU A 190 -14.83 -1.87 -2.93
C LEU A 190 -14.57 -2.45 -4.33
N GLY A 191 -13.64 -3.40 -4.47
CA GLY A 191 -13.42 -4.09 -5.75
C GLY A 191 -14.60 -4.97 -6.17
N HIS A 192 -15.27 -5.61 -5.21
CA HIS A 192 -16.50 -6.39 -5.46
C HIS A 192 -17.66 -5.49 -5.87
N ALA A 193 -17.83 -4.34 -5.20
CA ALA A 193 -18.83 -3.34 -5.56
C ALA A 193 -18.65 -2.84 -7.01
N LEU A 194 -17.41 -2.60 -7.44
CA LEU A 194 -17.10 -2.22 -8.82
C LEU A 194 -17.52 -3.32 -9.81
N VAL A 195 -17.14 -4.57 -9.55
CA VAL A 195 -17.45 -5.68 -10.47
C VAL A 195 -18.94 -5.98 -10.52
N THR A 196 -19.65 -5.80 -9.40
CA THR A 196 -21.11 -5.93 -9.34
C THR A 196 -21.78 -4.86 -10.21
N ALA A 197 -21.39 -3.59 -10.07
CA ALA A 197 -21.90 -2.50 -10.90
C ALA A 197 -21.55 -2.68 -12.39
N ALA A 198 -20.37 -3.24 -12.68
CA ALA A 198 -19.95 -3.55 -14.04
C ALA A 198 -20.83 -4.63 -14.67
N ARG A 199 -21.17 -5.69 -13.92
CA ARG A 199 -22.04 -6.78 -14.40
C ARG A 199 -23.48 -6.34 -14.62
N THR A 200 -23.96 -5.32 -13.90
CA THR A 200 -25.30 -4.74 -14.07
C THR A 200 -25.34 -3.59 -15.09
N PHE A 201 -24.23 -3.31 -15.79
CA PHE A 201 -24.08 -2.19 -16.73
C PHE A 201 -24.43 -0.81 -16.13
N GLN A 202 -24.25 -0.66 -14.82
CA GLN A 202 -24.47 0.61 -14.12
C GLN A 202 -23.17 1.42 -14.08
N ALA A 203 -22.86 2.09 -15.19
CA ALA A 203 -21.60 2.81 -15.33
C ALA A 203 -21.36 3.86 -14.23
N VAL A 204 -22.39 4.59 -13.80
CA VAL A 204 -22.28 5.55 -12.68
C VAL A 204 -21.79 4.87 -11.40
N ASP A 205 -22.36 3.71 -11.09
CA ASP A 205 -22.07 2.95 -9.87
C ASP A 205 -20.68 2.27 -9.92
N MET A 206 -20.08 2.10 -11.12
CA MET A 206 -18.69 1.63 -11.25
C MET A 206 -17.65 2.67 -10.81
N PHE A 207 -17.94 3.97 -11.01
CA PHE A 207 -17.01 5.05 -10.65
C PHE A 207 -17.00 5.33 -9.14
N VAL A 208 -18.09 5.04 -8.43
CA VAL A 208 -18.20 5.30 -6.99
C VAL A 208 -17.12 4.57 -6.17
N PRO A 209 -16.94 3.23 -6.26
CA PRO A 209 -15.89 2.53 -5.53
C PRO A 209 -14.47 2.95 -5.97
N LEU A 210 -14.29 3.30 -7.26
CA LEU A 210 -13.01 3.75 -7.80
C LEU A 210 -12.57 5.12 -7.24
N ILE A 211 -13.50 6.07 -7.15
CA ILE A 211 -13.24 7.36 -6.50
C ILE A 211 -13.04 7.17 -5.00
N THR A 212 -13.81 6.27 -4.39
CA THR A 212 -13.73 6.00 -2.95
C THR A 212 -12.37 5.43 -2.56
N ILE A 213 -11.87 4.40 -3.26
CA ILE A 213 -10.53 3.85 -2.99
C ILE A 213 -9.42 4.87 -3.27
N SER A 214 -9.58 5.71 -4.29
CA SER A 214 -8.63 6.78 -4.61
C SER A 214 -8.57 7.82 -3.48
N LEU A 215 -9.73 8.24 -2.98
CA LEU A 215 -9.82 9.18 -1.86
C LEU A 215 -9.25 8.58 -0.58
N LEU A 216 -9.56 7.32 -0.27
CA LEU A 216 -8.98 6.59 0.85
C LEU A 216 -7.47 6.51 0.73
N GLY A 217 -6.93 6.13 -0.44
CA GLY A 217 -5.49 6.09 -0.68
C GLY A 217 -4.81 7.45 -0.47
N LEU A 218 -5.43 8.54 -0.94
CA LEU A 218 -4.95 9.90 -0.71
C LEU A 218 -4.94 10.28 0.77
N ILE A 219 -6.03 10.00 1.49
CA ILE A 219 -6.15 10.26 2.93
C ILE A 219 -5.09 9.45 3.70
N LEU A 220 -4.97 8.15 3.42
CA LEU A 220 -4.01 7.27 4.06
C LEU A 220 -2.56 7.72 3.81
N ASN A 221 -2.24 8.09 2.57
CA ASN A 221 -0.93 8.64 2.22
C ASN A 221 -0.66 9.99 2.91
N ALA A 222 -1.66 10.87 3.02
CA ALA A 222 -1.53 12.14 3.74
C ALA A 222 -1.32 11.94 5.24
N LEU A 223 -2.11 11.04 5.86
CA LEU A 223 -1.96 10.66 7.27
C LEU A 223 -0.56 10.09 7.55
N LEU A 224 -0.05 9.21 6.67
CA LEU A 224 1.30 8.71 6.80
C LEU A 224 2.35 9.82 6.67
N GLY A 225 2.11 10.83 5.82
CA GLY A 225 2.94 12.03 5.73
C GLY A 225 2.99 12.83 7.04
N VAL A 226 1.84 13.00 7.70
CA VAL A 226 1.76 13.65 9.02
C VAL A 226 2.53 12.83 10.06
N VAL A 227 2.31 11.52 10.11
CA VAL A 227 3.04 10.61 11.01
C VAL A 227 4.55 10.68 10.77
N ARG A 228 4.99 10.72 9.50
CA ARG A 228 6.39 10.91 9.13
C ARG A 228 6.93 12.24 9.66
N SER A 229 6.21 13.34 9.43
CA SER A 229 6.66 14.65 9.91
C SER A 229 6.76 14.71 11.43
N TYR A 230 5.87 14.01 12.15
CA TYR A 230 5.88 13.95 13.60
C TYR A 230 7.05 13.11 14.14
N LEU A 231 7.27 11.91 13.56
CA LEU A 231 8.35 11.00 13.96
C LEU A 231 9.75 11.54 13.62
N LEU A 232 9.86 12.34 12.56
CA LEU A 232 11.13 12.93 12.13
C LEU A 232 11.41 14.32 12.73
N ARG A 233 10.58 14.82 13.65
CA ARG A 233 10.87 16.05 14.42
C ARG A 233 12.16 15.85 15.23
N GLY A 234 13.29 16.27 14.67
CA GLY A 234 14.63 16.12 15.25
C GLY A 234 15.70 15.63 14.27
N PHE A 235 15.33 15.15 13.08
CA PHE A 235 16.28 14.86 12.01
C PHE A 235 16.53 16.11 11.16
N PRO A 236 17.79 16.40 10.76
CA PRO A 236 18.15 17.60 10.00
C PRO A 236 17.57 17.66 8.58
N GLU A 237 16.93 16.60 8.08
CA GLU A 237 16.30 16.52 6.75
C GLU A 237 14.76 16.45 6.79
N ALA A 238 14.13 17.04 7.82
CA ALA A 238 12.67 17.18 7.89
C ALA A 238 12.14 18.31 6.98
#